data_AF-A0AAN6SSE8-F1
#
_entry.id   AF-A0AAN6SSE8-F1
#
_cell.length_a   1.000
_cell.length_b   1.000
_cell.length_c   1.000
_cell.angle_alpha   90.00
_cell.angle_beta   90.00
_cell.angle_gamma   90.00
#
_symmetry.space_group_name_H-M   'P 1'
#
loop_
_entity.id
_entity.type
_entity.pdbx_description
1 polymer ?
#
loop_
_entity_poly.entity_id
_entity_poly.type
_entity_poly.pdbx_seq_one_letter_code
_entity_poly.pdbx_strand_id
1 'polypeptide(L)'
;MTDFGRLSHQQWTERQQGLEDKRRLVEGMRSGRIPVYAEPELPSTRTTPNMPIPRDDNDGKQDDFEPCTFFFYGSLMDPQVLMAVAKLDNQPDLQDVWVEGFEMKMWGGMYPVLLPTKTTDNNSGASHRIKGKAWRATTMDQCLRLHRYETSAYEAADCRLYHSGGGEPTKGLVFVWARDPASDQLAEGAFDLEHWQKTYKPSRFPV
;
A
#
# COMPACT_ATOMS: atom_id res chain seq x y z
N MET A 1 36.08 -17.00 6.51
CA MET A 1 36.11 -15.71 5.80
C MET A 1 34.70 -15.46 5.33
N THR A 2 34.00 -14.52 5.97
CA THR A 2 32.57 -14.27 5.77
C THR A 2 32.39 -13.49 4.48
N ASP A 3 31.79 -14.11 3.47
CA ASP A 3 31.48 -13.47 2.20
C ASP A 3 30.18 -12.67 2.37
N PHE A 4 30.29 -11.35 2.53
CA PHE A 4 29.14 -10.45 2.54
C PHE A 4 28.63 -10.32 1.10
N GLY A 5 27.46 -10.92 0.85
CA GLY A 5 26.82 -11.04 -0.44
C GLY A 5 26.84 -9.76 -1.27
N ARG A 6 27.45 -9.85 -2.45
CA ARG A 6 27.35 -8.85 -3.50
C ARG A 6 25.95 -8.93 -4.11
N LEU A 7 25.06 -8.05 -3.69
CA LEU A 7 23.79 -7.79 -4.36
C LEU A 7 23.99 -7.67 -5.87
N SER A 8 23.16 -8.35 -6.67
CA SER A 8 23.20 -8.18 -8.12
C SER A 8 22.87 -6.72 -8.49
N HIS A 9 23.46 -6.21 -9.57
CA HIS A 9 23.27 -4.82 -10.02
C HIS A 9 21.77 -4.48 -10.26
N GLN A 10 20.99 -5.47 -10.69
CA GLN A 10 19.55 -5.34 -10.90
C GLN A 10 18.79 -5.15 -9.58
N GLN A 11 19.04 -6.00 -8.57
CA GLN A 11 18.44 -5.88 -7.24
C GLN A 11 18.82 -4.56 -6.55
N TRP A 12 20.03 -4.06 -6.78
CA TRP A 12 20.48 -2.75 -6.27
C TRP A 12 19.72 -1.58 -6.92
N THR A 13 19.46 -1.67 -8.23
CA THR A 13 18.73 -0.65 -8.99
C THR A 13 17.26 -0.60 -8.55
N GLU A 14 16.62 -1.75 -8.40
CA GLU A 14 15.23 -1.86 -7.94
C GLU A 14 15.04 -1.32 -6.51
N ARG A 15 16.03 -1.54 -5.62
CA ARG A 15 16.05 -1.01 -4.25
C ARG A 15 16.02 0.52 -4.24
N GLN A 16 16.93 1.15 -4.98
CA GLN A 16 17.02 2.61 -5.04
C GLN A 16 15.77 3.20 -5.70
N GLN A 17 15.28 2.56 -6.77
CA GLN A 17 14.09 3.03 -7.47
C GLN A 17 12.85 3.00 -6.57
N GLY A 18 12.57 1.90 -5.87
CA GLY A 18 11.38 1.82 -5.00
C GLY A 18 11.43 2.80 -3.82
N LEU A 19 12.60 2.98 -3.19
CA LEU A 19 12.77 3.95 -2.10
C LEU A 19 12.69 5.39 -2.61
N GLU A 20 13.27 5.67 -3.78
CA GLU A 20 13.18 6.96 -4.43
C GLU A 20 11.75 7.26 -4.89
N ASP A 21 11.01 6.26 -5.36
CA ASP A 21 9.60 6.41 -5.75
C ASP A 21 8.75 6.77 -4.53
N LYS A 22 8.97 6.09 -3.39
CA LYS A 22 8.33 6.47 -2.12
C LYS A 22 8.76 7.87 -1.67
N ARG A 23 10.02 8.25 -1.82
CA ARG A 23 10.51 9.59 -1.46
C ARG A 23 9.88 10.68 -2.32
N ARG A 24 9.86 10.50 -3.64
CA ARG A 24 9.28 11.42 -4.64
C ARG A 24 7.78 11.57 -4.47
N LEU A 25 7.08 10.48 -4.19
CA LEU A 25 5.65 10.52 -3.92
C LEU A 25 5.36 11.36 -2.67
N VAL A 26 6.08 11.14 -1.58
CA VAL A 26 5.95 11.95 -0.35
C VAL A 26 6.26 13.42 -0.65
N GLU A 27 7.28 13.72 -1.45
CA GLU A 27 7.62 15.09 -1.86
C GLU A 27 6.56 15.75 -2.77
N GLY A 28 6.01 15.01 -3.73
CA GLY A 28 4.94 15.51 -4.58
C GLY A 28 3.63 15.72 -3.83
N MET A 29 3.30 14.86 -2.86
CA MET A 29 2.19 15.10 -1.93
C MET A 29 2.40 16.41 -1.15
N ARG A 30 3.62 16.74 -0.71
CA ARG A 30 3.95 18.01 -0.01
C ARG A 30 3.78 19.25 -0.88
N SER A 31 4.06 19.17 -2.18
CA SER A 31 3.98 20.32 -3.10
C SER A 31 2.60 20.53 -3.72
N GLY A 32 1.60 19.72 -3.35
CA GLY A 32 0.29 19.68 -4.00
C GLY A 32 0.32 19.10 -5.43
N ARG A 33 1.50 18.70 -5.92
CA ARG A 33 1.71 18.04 -7.21
C ARG A 33 2.02 16.57 -6.93
N ILE A 34 0.98 15.76 -6.69
CA ILE A 34 1.16 14.31 -6.71
C ILE A 34 1.81 13.98 -8.06
N PRO A 35 3.00 13.36 -8.09
CA PRO A 35 3.63 13.00 -9.34
C PRO A 35 2.68 12.00 -9.99
N VAL A 36 2.12 12.38 -11.13
CA VAL A 36 1.54 11.41 -12.04
C VAL A 36 2.73 10.57 -12.45
N TYR A 37 2.91 9.40 -11.83
CA TYR A 37 3.82 8.42 -12.40
C TYR A 37 3.30 8.18 -13.80
N ALA A 38 4.13 8.56 -14.79
CA ALA A 38 3.87 8.28 -16.18
C ALA A 38 3.55 6.79 -16.26
N GLU A 39 2.43 6.47 -16.89
CA GLU A 39 2.14 5.12 -17.32
C GLU A 39 3.43 4.55 -17.96
N PRO A 40 3.83 3.30 -17.66
CA PRO A 40 4.83 2.67 -18.50
C PRO A 40 4.28 2.74 -19.93
N GLU A 41 4.94 3.50 -20.80
CA GLU A 41 4.52 3.64 -22.18
C GLU A 41 4.47 2.24 -22.79
N LEU A 42 3.26 1.72 -22.97
CA LEU A 42 3.05 0.55 -23.80
C LEU A 42 3.58 0.91 -25.18
N PRO A 43 4.37 0.03 -25.83
CA PRO A 43 4.95 0.33 -27.13
C PRO A 43 3.83 0.70 -28.11
N SER A 44 3.83 1.97 -28.48
CA SER A 44 2.86 2.58 -29.39
C SER A 44 3.04 2.01 -30.78
N THR A 45 2.23 1.01 -31.13
CA THR A 45 1.98 0.66 -32.54
C THR A 45 0.49 0.47 -32.77
N ARG A 46 -0.22 1.56 -33.07
CA ARG A 46 -1.06 1.68 -34.27
C ARG A 46 -1.73 3.04 -34.35
N THR A 47 -1.35 3.76 -35.40
CA THR A 47 -2.05 4.89 -36.01
C THR A 47 -3.54 4.62 -36.16
N THR A 48 -4.39 5.51 -35.67
CA THR A 48 -5.70 5.79 -36.29
C THR A 48 -5.99 7.28 -36.32
N PRO A 49 -6.76 7.74 -37.34
CA PRO A 49 -6.81 9.14 -37.75
C PRO A 49 -7.89 9.93 -36.98
N ASN A 50 -7.61 11.22 -36.83
CA ASN A 50 -8.50 12.34 -36.48
C ASN A 50 -10.01 12.02 -36.50
N MET A 51 -10.62 11.87 -35.32
CA MET A 51 -12.07 11.83 -35.11
C MET A 51 -12.51 13.12 -34.40
N PRO A 52 -13.64 13.76 -34.78
CA PRO A 52 -14.07 15.03 -34.19
C PRO A 52 -14.41 14.83 -32.72
N ILE A 53 -13.95 15.75 -31.86
CA ILE A 53 -14.27 15.80 -30.43
C ILE A 53 -15.80 15.92 -30.27
N PRO A 54 -16.51 14.91 -29.74
CA PRO A 54 -17.89 15.09 -29.34
C PRO A 54 -17.90 15.99 -28.11
N ARG A 55 -18.62 17.11 -28.21
CA ARG A 55 -19.11 17.81 -27.02
C ARG A 55 -20.22 16.95 -26.46
N ASP A 56 -20.12 16.53 -25.20
CA ASP A 56 -21.29 16.02 -24.49
C ASP A 56 -21.11 16.22 -22.98
N ASP A 57 -21.83 17.24 -22.49
CA ASP A 57 -22.98 17.07 -21.62
C ASP A 57 -22.82 16.04 -20.48
N ASN A 58 -22.79 16.60 -19.28
CA ASN A 58 -22.88 15.96 -17.99
C ASN A 58 -24.18 15.15 -17.86
N ASP A 59 -24.21 13.94 -18.44
CA ASP A 59 -25.18 12.90 -18.08
C ASP A 59 -24.65 12.17 -16.86
N GLY A 60 -25.44 12.19 -15.78
CA GLY A 60 -25.09 11.71 -14.45
C GLY A 60 -24.92 10.20 -14.39
N LYS A 61 -23.86 9.68 -15.00
CA LYS A 61 -23.43 8.29 -14.88
C LYS A 61 -22.94 8.07 -13.44
N GLN A 62 -23.81 7.51 -12.59
CA GLN A 62 -23.35 6.85 -11.39
C GLN A 62 -22.32 5.81 -11.80
N ASP A 63 -21.08 6.01 -11.39
CA ASP A 63 -20.00 5.05 -11.55
C ASP A 63 -20.46 3.74 -10.89
N ASP A 64 -20.49 2.62 -11.62
CA ASP A 64 -20.83 1.27 -11.13
C ASP A 64 -19.74 0.73 -10.17
N PHE A 65 -19.10 1.61 -9.39
CA PHE A 65 -18.01 1.29 -8.50
C PHE A 65 -18.56 0.62 -7.23
N GLU A 66 -18.15 -0.62 -6.99
CA GLU A 66 -18.41 -1.30 -5.73
C GLU A 66 -17.35 -0.89 -4.68
N PRO A 67 -17.76 -0.31 -3.53
CA PRO A 67 -16.86 0.03 -2.45
C PRO A 67 -16.04 -1.17 -1.94
N CYS A 68 -14.75 -0.95 -1.71
CA CYS A 68 -13.85 -2.00 -1.18
C CYS A 68 -13.23 -1.58 0.16
N THR A 69 -13.01 -2.58 1.03
CA THR A 69 -12.42 -2.38 2.35
C THR A 69 -10.95 -2.74 2.30
N PHE A 70 -10.08 -1.81 2.69
CA PHE A 70 -8.64 -2.03 2.79
C PHE A 70 -8.23 -2.33 4.23
N PHE A 71 -7.25 -3.23 4.38
CA PHE A 71 -6.50 -3.47 5.60
C PHE A 71 -5.15 -2.76 5.54
N PHE A 72 -4.87 -1.97 6.56
CA PHE A 72 -3.63 -1.24 6.72
C PHE A 72 -2.86 -1.77 7.91
N TYR A 73 -1.55 -1.97 7.73
CA TYR A 73 -0.62 -2.50 8.73
C TYR A 73 0.65 -1.64 8.86
N GLY A 74 0.60 -0.42 8.33
CA GLY A 74 1.72 0.53 8.30
C GLY A 74 1.27 1.97 8.50
N SER A 75 1.89 2.91 7.77
CA SER A 75 1.62 4.36 7.92
C SER A 75 0.15 4.75 7.70
N LEU A 76 -0.59 4.02 6.87
CA LEU A 76 -2.02 4.30 6.60
C LEU A 76 -2.94 3.95 7.79
N MET A 77 -2.41 3.35 8.86
CA MET A 77 -3.12 3.22 10.14
C MET A 77 -3.23 4.55 10.89
N ASP A 78 -2.50 5.59 10.50
CA ASP A 78 -2.65 6.94 11.02
C ASP A 78 -3.76 7.69 10.24
N PRO A 79 -4.84 8.14 10.90
CA PRO A 79 -5.96 8.80 10.21
C PRO A 79 -5.57 10.05 9.42
N GLN A 80 -4.57 10.82 9.88
CA GLN A 80 -4.15 12.04 9.18
C GLN A 80 -3.36 11.69 7.91
N VAL A 81 -2.55 10.63 7.97
CA VAL A 81 -1.85 10.11 6.79
C VAL A 81 -2.86 9.60 5.76
N LEU A 82 -3.84 8.80 6.18
CA LEU A 82 -4.88 8.30 5.28
C LEU A 82 -5.70 9.45 4.67
N MET A 83 -6.09 10.43 5.47
CA MET A 83 -6.80 11.62 5.01
C MET A 83 -6.01 12.37 3.93
N ALA A 84 -4.70 12.56 4.13
CA ALA A 84 -3.84 13.23 3.15
C ALA A 84 -3.67 12.41 1.86
N VAL A 85 -3.43 11.10 1.98
CA VAL A 85 -3.20 10.20 0.84
C VAL A 85 -4.47 10.03 0.00
N ALA A 86 -5.59 9.70 0.65
CA ALA A 86 -6.87 9.46 -0.01
C ALA A 86 -7.64 10.77 -0.32
N LYS A 87 -7.09 11.94 0.06
CA LYS A 87 -7.71 13.27 -0.09
C LYS A 87 -9.12 13.34 0.48
N LEU A 88 -9.27 12.92 1.74
CA LEU A 88 -10.55 12.95 2.43
C LEU A 88 -10.81 14.33 3.01
N ASP A 89 -12.07 14.78 2.97
CA ASP A 89 -12.48 16.07 3.54
C ASP A 89 -12.52 16.05 5.08
N ASN A 90 -12.70 14.86 5.66
CA ASN A 90 -12.81 14.65 7.09
C ASN A 90 -11.90 13.50 7.53
N GLN A 91 -11.53 13.51 8.81
CA GLN A 91 -10.73 12.44 9.38
C GLN A 91 -11.50 11.11 9.30
N PRO A 92 -10.90 10.05 8.72
CA PRO A 92 -11.56 8.75 8.57
C PRO A 92 -11.66 8.04 9.92
N ASP A 93 -12.75 7.30 10.11
CA ASP A 93 -12.85 6.31 11.19
C ASP A 93 -12.17 5.00 10.79
N LEU A 94 -11.26 4.52 11.63
CA LEU A 94 -10.41 3.37 11.37
C LEU A 94 -10.74 2.24 12.35
N GLN A 95 -11.26 1.14 11.81
CA GLN A 95 -11.70 -0.01 12.61
C GLN A 95 -10.53 -0.91 12.99
N ASP A 96 -10.44 -1.32 14.26
CA ASP A 96 -9.44 -2.27 14.75
C ASP A 96 -9.75 -3.70 14.30
N VAL A 97 -8.90 -4.22 13.42
CA VAL A 97 -9.02 -5.57 12.85
C VAL A 97 -7.67 -6.28 12.85
N TRP A 98 -7.66 -7.58 12.54
CA TRP A 98 -6.44 -8.32 12.21
C TRP A 98 -6.66 -9.25 11.02
N VAL A 99 -5.54 -9.69 10.46
CA VAL A 99 -5.48 -10.73 9.42
C VAL A 99 -4.59 -11.88 9.88
N GLU A 100 -4.71 -13.02 9.21
CA GLU A 100 -3.90 -14.23 9.41
C GLU A 100 -3.36 -14.71 8.04
N GLY A 101 -2.39 -15.63 8.02
CA GLY A 101 -1.79 -16.15 6.78
C GLY A 101 -0.69 -15.26 6.18
N PHE A 102 -0.14 -14.35 6.98
CA PHE A 102 0.95 -13.46 6.58
C PHE A 102 2.06 -13.44 7.63
N GLU A 103 3.28 -13.21 7.16
CA GLU A 103 4.45 -12.87 7.95
C GLU A 103 4.81 -11.42 7.69
N MET A 104 5.15 -10.68 8.75
CA MET A 104 5.62 -9.30 8.63
C MET A 104 7.14 -9.23 8.60
N LYS A 105 7.67 -8.44 7.67
CA LYS A 105 9.07 -8.01 7.66
C LYS A 105 9.17 -6.50 7.52
N MET A 106 10.39 -5.97 7.62
CA MET A 106 10.69 -4.55 7.50
C MET A 106 11.58 -4.29 6.27
N TRP A 107 11.15 -3.38 5.40
CA TRP A 107 11.92 -2.88 4.26
C TRP A 107 12.46 -1.47 4.55
N GLY A 108 13.76 -1.28 4.35
CA GLY A 108 14.43 0.01 4.57
C GLY A 108 14.34 0.53 6.01
N GLY A 109 14.06 -0.35 6.98
CA GLY A 109 13.98 -0.03 8.41
C GLY A 109 12.73 0.73 8.86
N MET A 110 11.82 1.11 7.96
CA MET A 110 10.63 1.91 8.31
C MET A 110 9.33 1.48 7.63
N TYR A 111 9.41 0.68 6.56
CA TYR A 111 8.22 0.25 5.82
C TYR A 111 7.93 -1.21 6.14
N PRO A 112 6.76 -1.53 6.71
CA PRO A 112 6.40 -2.92 6.87
C PRO A 112 6.07 -3.54 5.51
N VAL A 113 6.26 -4.84 5.44
CA VAL A 113 5.84 -5.67 4.32
C VAL A 113 5.11 -6.90 4.85
N LEU A 114 4.04 -7.31 4.17
CA LEU A 114 3.43 -8.62 4.41
C LEU A 114 3.81 -9.58 3.30
N LEU A 115 4.25 -10.77 3.72
CA LEU A 115 4.54 -11.91 2.87
C LEU A 115 3.49 -12.99 3.11
N PRO A 116 2.79 -13.51 2.09
CA PRO A 116 1.89 -14.64 2.27
C PRO A 116 2.64 -15.87 2.79
N THR A 117 2.16 -16.48 3.87
CA THR A 117 2.76 -17.71 4.40
C THR A 117 2.14 -18.95 3.74
N LYS A 118 2.98 -19.89 3.30
CA LYS A 118 2.52 -21.18 2.74
C LYS A 118 2.09 -22.18 3.82
N THR A 119 2.54 -21.95 5.04
CA THR A 119 2.39 -22.85 6.17
C THR A 119 1.23 -22.40 7.04
N THR A 120 0.06 -23.02 6.84
CA THR A 120 -0.91 -23.22 7.93
C THR A 120 -0.41 -24.35 8.83
N ASP A 121 0.84 -24.25 9.29
CA ASP A 121 1.42 -25.25 10.18
C ASP A 121 0.81 -24.96 11.55
N ASN A 122 -0.37 -25.55 11.76
CA ASN A 122 -1.13 -25.58 13.01
C ASN A 122 -0.32 -26.14 14.20
N ASN A 123 0.95 -26.51 13.99
CA ASN A 123 1.89 -27.02 14.96
C ASN A 123 2.81 -25.96 15.58
N SER A 124 2.82 -24.73 15.04
CA SER A 124 3.28 -23.57 15.80
C SER A 124 2.05 -22.98 16.48
N GLY A 125 1.85 -23.27 17.77
CA GLY A 125 0.62 -22.94 18.52
C GLY A 125 0.27 -21.44 18.65
N ALA A 126 0.86 -20.57 17.83
CA ALA A 126 0.54 -19.16 17.71
C ALA A 126 0.12 -18.85 16.27
N SER A 127 -1.19 -18.73 16.03
CA SER A 127 -1.69 -18.06 14.83
C SER A 127 -1.09 -16.65 14.82
N HIS A 128 -0.22 -16.34 13.85
CA HIS A 128 0.48 -15.06 13.79
C HIS A 128 -0.48 -13.99 13.27
N ARG A 129 -1.27 -13.43 14.19
CA ARG A 129 -2.24 -12.37 13.90
C ARG A 129 -1.51 -11.06 13.64
N ILE A 130 -1.66 -10.52 12.43
CA ILE A 130 -1.21 -9.17 12.12
C ILE A 130 -2.32 -8.19 12.44
N LYS A 131 -2.14 -7.41 13.51
CA LYS A 131 -3.06 -6.34 13.88
C LYS A 131 -2.91 -5.15 12.92
N GLY A 132 -4.02 -4.50 12.64
CA GLY A 132 -4.03 -3.31 11.80
C GLY A 132 -5.36 -2.56 11.86
N LYS A 133 -5.60 -1.74 10.85
CA LYS A 133 -6.80 -0.92 10.71
C LYS A 133 -7.52 -1.24 9.41
N ALA A 134 -8.85 -1.21 9.44
CA ALA A 134 -9.68 -1.29 8.25
C ALA A 134 -10.33 0.05 7.93
N TRP A 135 -10.45 0.33 6.63
CA TRP A 135 -11.19 1.48 6.12
C TRP A 135 -11.86 1.15 4.78
N ARG A 136 -13.06 1.65 4.57
CA ARG A 136 -13.85 1.41 3.35
C ARG A 136 -13.69 2.58 2.39
N ALA A 137 -13.05 2.32 1.25
CA ALA A 137 -13.03 3.25 0.13
C ALA A 137 -14.39 3.18 -0.61
N THR A 138 -15.03 4.32 -0.79
CA THR A 138 -16.35 4.44 -1.42
C THR A 138 -16.31 5.01 -2.83
N THR A 139 -15.12 5.37 -3.32
CA THR A 139 -14.91 5.86 -4.70
C THR A 139 -13.69 5.21 -5.34
N MET A 140 -13.72 5.06 -6.66
CA MET A 140 -12.56 4.59 -7.44
C MET A 140 -11.34 5.48 -7.20
N ASP A 141 -11.55 6.79 -7.08
CA ASP A 141 -10.50 7.79 -6.91
C ASP A 141 -9.71 7.59 -5.61
N GLN A 142 -10.38 7.21 -4.52
CA GLN A 142 -9.73 6.82 -3.27
C GLN A 142 -8.87 5.55 -3.45
N CYS A 143 -9.38 4.54 -4.16
CA CYS A 143 -8.64 3.31 -4.43
C CYS A 143 -7.37 3.58 -5.25
N LEU A 144 -7.50 4.35 -6.33
CA LEU A 144 -6.36 4.73 -7.18
C LEU A 144 -5.29 5.50 -6.40
N ARG A 145 -5.69 6.37 -5.47
CA ARG A 145 -4.75 7.09 -4.60
C ARG A 145 -4.00 6.17 -3.66
N LEU A 146 -4.68 5.18 -3.06
CA LEU A 146 -4.05 4.17 -2.21
C LEU A 146 -3.05 3.32 -3.01
N HIS A 147 -3.44 2.82 -4.19
CA HIS A 147 -2.54 2.07 -5.09
C HIS A 147 -1.31 2.89 -5.49
N ARG A 148 -1.50 4.17 -5.84
CA ARG A 148 -0.38 5.08 -6.14
C ARG A 148 0.52 5.30 -4.93
N TYR A 149 -0.03 5.30 -3.71
CA TYR A 149 0.75 5.50 -2.50
C TYR A 149 1.69 4.34 -2.20
N GLU A 150 1.20 3.12 -2.40
CA GLU A 150 1.97 1.91 -2.12
C GLU A 150 3.06 1.67 -3.18
N THR A 151 2.89 2.23 -4.38
CA THR A 151 3.82 2.12 -5.52
C THR A 151 3.95 0.69 -6.04
N SER A 152 4.85 0.46 -7.01
CA SER A 152 5.16 -0.89 -7.53
C SER A 152 5.84 -1.81 -6.50
N ALA A 153 6.13 -1.32 -5.30
CA ALA A 153 6.68 -2.13 -4.22
C ALA A 153 5.63 -3.11 -3.64
N TYR A 154 4.33 -2.83 -3.82
CA TYR A 154 3.27 -3.65 -3.28
C TYR A 154 2.16 -3.88 -4.30
N GLU A 155 1.46 -5.01 -4.16
CA GLU A 155 0.28 -5.36 -4.93
C GLU A 155 -0.90 -5.63 -4.00
N ALA A 156 -2.13 -5.38 -4.47
CA ALA A 156 -3.31 -5.70 -3.67
C ALA A 156 -3.63 -7.19 -3.76
N ALA A 157 -3.94 -7.80 -2.62
CA ALA A 157 -4.38 -9.18 -2.48
C ALA A 157 -5.64 -9.26 -1.63
N ASP A 158 -6.48 -10.27 -1.88
CA ASP A 158 -7.65 -10.56 -1.06
C ASP A 158 -7.22 -11.05 0.34
N CYS A 159 -7.93 -10.60 1.38
CA CYS A 159 -7.75 -11.07 2.75
C CYS A 159 -9.08 -11.19 3.50
N ARG A 160 -9.04 -11.88 4.64
CA ARG A 160 -10.14 -11.94 5.61
C ARG A 160 -9.82 -11.04 6.79
N LEU A 161 -10.74 -10.12 7.07
CA LEU A 161 -10.64 -9.18 8.19
C LEU A 161 -11.40 -9.73 9.38
N TYR A 162 -10.68 -9.92 10.48
CA TYR A 162 -11.26 -10.34 11.74
C TYR A 162 -11.43 -9.13 12.65
N HIS A 163 -12.62 -8.96 13.20
CA HIS A 163 -13.01 -7.78 13.97
C HIS A 163 -12.85 -8.00 15.47
N SER A 164 -12.35 -6.99 16.19
CA SER A 164 -12.10 -7.08 17.65
C SER A 164 -13.35 -7.31 18.49
N GLY A 165 -14.52 -6.91 17.99
CA GLY A 165 -15.81 -7.17 18.62
C GLY A 165 -16.34 -8.61 18.43
N GLY A 166 -15.61 -9.47 17.71
CA GLY A 166 -16.12 -10.77 17.26
C GLY A 166 -17.03 -10.65 16.03
N GLY A 167 -17.69 -11.76 15.67
CA GLY A 167 -18.52 -11.86 14.47
C GLY A 167 -17.82 -12.52 13.29
N GLU A 168 -18.54 -12.62 12.17
CA GLU A 168 -18.03 -13.27 10.95
C GLU A 168 -16.94 -12.41 10.28
N PRO A 169 -15.84 -13.01 9.81
CA PRO A 169 -14.81 -12.28 9.08
C PRO A 169 -15.36 -11.67 7.79
N THR A 170 -14.96 -10.44 7.49
CA THR A 170 -15.36 -9.74 6.26
C THR A 170 -14.28 -9.82 5.19
N LYS A 171 -14.66 -9.74 3.91
CA LYS A 171 -13.69 -9.62 2.80
C LYS A 171 -13.00 -8.25 2.84
N GLY A 172 -11.70 -8.22 2.58
CA GLY A 172 -10.94 -7.00 2.39
C GLY A 172 -9.78 -7.17 1.41
N LEU A 173 -9.09 -6.06 1.15
CA LEU A 173 -7.87 -5.98 0.35
C LEU A 173 -6.70 -5.60 1.25
N VAL A 174 -5.55 -6.20 1.01
CA VAL A 174 -4.29 -5.87 1.69
C VAL A 174 -3.20 -5.67 0.65
N PHE A 175 -2.29 -4.72 0.89
CA PHE A 175 -1.12 -4.55 0.05
C PHE A 175 0.00 -5.50 0.51
N VAL A 176 0.42 -6.43 -0.34
CA VAL A 176 1.50 -7.39 -0.03
C VAL A 176 2.76 -7.04 -0.81
N TRP A 177 3.91 -7.55 -0.38
CA TRP A 177 5.18 -7.31 -1.09
C TRP A 177 5.13 -7.89 -2.51
N ALA A 178 5.34 -7.03 -3.50
CA ALA A 178 5.25 -7.42 -4.92
C ALA A 178 6.59 -7.88 -5.53
N ARG A 179 7.64 -8.02 -4.70
CA ARG A 179 8.99 -8.38 -5.15
C ARG A 179 9.45 -9.68 -4.51
N ASP A 180 10.71 -10.05 -4.74
CA ASP A 180 11.30 -11.27 -4.19
C ASP A 180 11.15 -11.33 -2.65
N PRO A 181 10.40 -12.31 -2.11
CA PRO A 181 10.21 -12.47 -0.66
C PRO A 181 11.47 -12.96 0.06
N ALA A 182 12.44 -13.53 -0.67
CA ALA A 182 13.74 -13.94 -0.14
C ALA A 182 14.81 -12.84 -0.24
N SER A 183 14.41 -11.62 -0.62
CA SER A 183 15.32 -10.48 -0.76
C SER A 183 15.99 -10.14 0.56
N ASP A 184 17.31 -9.93 0.52
CA ASP A 184 18.12 -9.41 1.62
C ASP A 184 17.76 -7.98 2.04
N GLN A 185 16.86 -7.33 1.29
CA GLN A 185 16.31 -6.01 1.61
C GLN A 185 15.24 -6.08 2.70
N LEU A 186 14.75 -7.28 3.01
CA LEU A 186 13.78 -7.52 4.07
C LEU A 186 14.50 -7.96 5.33
N ALA A 187 14.30 -7.20 6.40
CA ALA A 187 14.80 -7.52 7.73
C ALA A 187 13.67 -8.05 8.61
N GLU A 188 14.00 -8.94 9.54
CA GLU A 188 13.09 -9.35 10.61
C GLU A 188 12.67 -8.14 11.46
N GLY A 189 11.41 -8.10 11.85
CA GLY A 189 10.88 -7.02 12.68
C GLY A 189 9.37 -6.85 12.56
N ALA A 190 8.83 -5.98 13.38
CA ALA A 190 7.42 -5.62 13.37
C ALA A 190 7.25 -4.10 13.28
N PHE A 191 6.15 -3.67 12.69
CA PHE A 191 5.80 -2.26 12.63
C PHE A 191 5.28 -1.76 13.98
N ASP A 192 5.86 -0.65 14.44
CA ASP A 192 5.37 0.11 15.58
C ASP A 192 4.88 1.48 15.08
N LEU A 193 3.55 1.67 15.12
CA LEU A 193 2.91 2.90 14.67
C LEU A 193 3.32 4.10 15.53
N GLU A 194 3.46 3.92 16.85
CA GLU A 194 3.81 5.01 17.76
C GLU A 194 5.25 5.47 17.51
N HIS A 195 6.17 4.52 17.36
CA HIS A 195 7.55 4.83 16.97
C HIS A 195 7.58 5.53 15.60
N TRP A 196 6.83 5.03 14.61
CA TRP A 196 6.79 5.64 13.28
C TRP A 196 6.26 7.07 13.30
N GLN A 197 5.21 7.33 14.08
CA GLN A 197 4.62 8.65 14.27
C GLN A 197 5.60 9.63 14.90
N LYS A 198 6.46 9.19 15.83
CA LYS A 198 7.45 10.07 16.46
C LYS A 198 8.68 10.31 15.58
N THR A 199 9.16 9.28 14.90
CA THR A 199 10.46 9.32 14.20
C THR A 199 10.32 9.80 12.76
N TYR A 200 9.30 9.35 12.03
CA TYR A 200 9.23 9.53 10.57
C TYR A 200 8.10 10.48 10.14
N LYS A 201 6.94 10.43 10.79
CA LYS A 201 5.78 11.25 10.41
C LYS A 201 6.09 12.75 10.32
N PRO A 202 6.78 13.43 11.27
CA PRO A 202 6.96 14.88 11.23
C PRO A 202 7.71 15.36 9.98
N SER A 203 8.64 14.55 9.47
CA SER A 203 9.41 14.87 8.26
C SER A 203 8.64 14.62 6.95
N ARG A 204 7.61 13.76 6.98
CA ARG A 204 6.89 13.27 5.80
C ARG A 204 5.49 13.86 5.65
N PHE A 205 4.81 14.06 6.77
CA PHE A 205 3.48 14.65 6.89
C PHE A 205 3.54 15.75 7.96
N PRO A 206 4.24 16.86 7.68
CA PRO A 206 4.25 18.00 8.60
C PRO A 206 2.82 18.57 8.71
N VAL A 207 2.45 18.92 9.94
CA VAL A 207 1.16 19.55 10.26
C VAL A 207 1.17 21.01 9.82
#